data_AF-A0A933EKG4-F1
#
_entry.id   AF-A0A933EKG4-F1
#
_cell.length_a   1.000
_cell.length_b   1.000
_cell.length_c   1.000
_cell.angle_alpha   90.00
_cell.angle_beta   90.00
_cell.angle_gamma   90.00
#
_symmetry.space_group_name_H-M   'P 1'
#
loop_
_entity.id
_entity.type
_entity.pdbx_description
1 polymer ?
#
loop_
_entity_poly.entity_id
_entity_poly.type
_entity_poly.pdbx_seq_one_letter_code
_entity_poly.pdbx_strand_id
1 'polypeptide(L)'
;MPRTIIFANCSLAHPSAARALIGPGDRLIAADGGAAHCLALGLTPHLVIGDFDSIAPADLDALQRAGAHLMRHPARKDQTDLELALETAVGEGATDVTILGGLGGRWDQTLANLLLPTLPWLAQARVEIADGRQIIRYLRGPGQMALNGHPGDTLSLIALGAGAQGITT
;
A
#
# COMPACT_ATOMS: atom_id res chain seq x y z
N MET A 1 -3.18 8.07 -15.57
CA MET A 1 -2.36 8.61 -14.47
C MET A 1 -1.28 7.60 -14.12
N PRO A 2 -0.13 8.01 -13.57
CA PRO A 2 0.87 7.06 -13.09
C PRO A 2 0.30 6.20 -11.95
N ARG A 3 0.75 4.95 -11.86
CA ARG A 3 0.44 4.05 -10.75
C ARG A 3 1.07 4.61 -9.47
N THR A 4 0.38 4.44 -8.34
CA THR A 4 0.88 4.86 -7.02
C THR A 4 1.33 3.66 -6.21
N ILE A 5 2.52 3.75 -5.62
CA ILE A 5 3.04 2.77 -4.67
C ILE A 5 3.02 3.41 -3.28
N ILE A 6 2.33 2.79 -2.33
CA ILE A 6 2.29 3.23 -0.94
C ILE A 6 3.07 2.25 -0.09
N PHE A 7 4.08 2.74 0.64
CA PHE A 7 4.80 1.97 1.64
C PHE A 7 4.14 2.14 3.00
N ALA A 8 3.59 1.06 3.54
CA ALA A 8 3.10 0.98 4.91
C ALA A 8 4.23 0.55 5.88
N ASN A 9 3.92 0.55 7.18
CA ASN A 9 4.90 0.33 8.25
C ASN A 9 4.96 -1.12 8.77
N CYS A 10 4.36 -2.10 8.08
CA CYS A 10 4.58 -3.52 8.43
C CYS A 10 5.89 -4.03 7.84
N SER A 11 6.25 -5.27 8.16
CA SER A 11 7.50 -5.89 7.70
C SER A 11 7.54 -6.05 6.18
N LEU A 12 8.62 -5.61 5.55
CA LEU A 12 8.89 -5.88 4.13
C LEU A 12 9.72 -7.15 3.99
N ALA A 13 9.06 -8.32 3.96
CA ALA A 13 9.74 -9.62 4.00
C ALA A 13 10.66 -9.90 2.80
N HIS A 14 10.38 -9.33 1.62
CA HIS A 14 11.15 -9.54 0.41
C HIS A 14 11.53 -8.21 -0.29
N PRO A 15 12.46 -7.41 0.27
CA PRO A 15 12.75 -6.07 -0.22
C PRO A 15 13.17 -6.01 -1.69
N SER A 16 14.05 -6.91 -2.14
CA SER A 16 14.50 -6.95 -3.54
C SER A 16 13.36 -7.26 -4.52
N ALA A 17 12.44 -8.15 -4.13
CA ALA A 17 11.28 -8.50 -4.97
C ALA A 17 10.26 -7.35 -4.99
N ALA A 18 10.00 -6.73 -3.83
CA ALA A 18 9.16 -5.54 -3.75
C ALA A 18 9.72 -4.38 -4.59
N ARG A 19 11.04 -4.16 -4.57
CA ARG A 19 11.70 -3.14 -5.39
C ARG A 19 11.50 -3.37 -6.90
N ALA A 20 11.48 -4.64 -7.33
CA ALA A 20 11.27 -5.00 -8.73
C ALA A 20 9.85 -4.71 -9.22
N LEU A 21 8.87 -4.58 -8.31
CA LEU A 21 7.51 -4.17 -8.67
C LEU A 21 7.40 -2.68 -9.04
N ILE A 22 8.40 -1.88 -8.67
CA ILE A 22 8.39 -0.42 -8.82
C ILE A 22 9.06 -0.03 -10.14
N GLY A 23 8.27 0.56 -11.02
CA GLY A 23 8.66 0.98 -12.37
C GLY A 23 8.99 2.48 -12.44
N PRO A 24 9.60 2.90 -13.57
CA PRO A 24 9.82 4.32 -13.82
C PRO A 24 8.48 5.04 -13.97
N GLY A 25 8.35 6.20 -13.32
CA GLY A 25 7.14 7.03 -13.35
C GLY A 25 6.08 6.65 -12.31
N ASP A 26 6.29 5.60 -11.51
CA ASP A 26 5.45 5.34 -10.35
C ASP A 26 5.56 6.48 -9.33
N ARG A 27 4.42 6.92 -8.80
CA ARG A 27 4.39 7.83 -7.67
C ARG A 27 4.60 7.05 -6.39
N LEU A 28 5.48 7.53 -5.52
CA LEU A 28 5.82 6.87 -4.26
C LEU A 28 5.30 7.67 -3.07
N ILE A 29 4.52 7.04 -2.20
CA ILE A 29 4.04 7.61 -0.93
C ILE A 29 4.52 6.70 0.19
N ALA A 30 4.98 7.28 1.29
CA ALA A 30 5.31 6.58 2.51
C ALA A 30 4.31 6.95 3.61
N ALA A 31 3.68 5.95 4.22
CA ALA A 31 2.87 6.09 5.42
C ALA A 31 3.76 5.89 6.64
N ASP A 32 4.06 7.00 7.33
CA ASP A 32 4.89 7.08 8.53
C ASP A 32 6.17 6.22 8.41
N GLY A 33 6.40 5.24 9.29
CA GLY A 33 7.59 4.38 9.26
C GLY A 33 7.83 3.61 7.94
N GLY A 34 6.84 3.57 7.02
CA GLY A 34 7.05 3.11 5.64
C GLY A 34 8.14 3.89 4.88
N ALA A 35 8.50 5.09 5.33
CA ALA A 35 9.62 5.86 4.78
C ALA A 35 10.97 5.13 4.94
N ALA A 36 11.13 4.34 6.01
CA ALA A 36 12.33 3.54 6.23
C ALA A 36 12.51 2.48 5.12
N HIS A 37 11.41 1.89 4.63
CA HIS A 37 11.47 0.95 3.50
C HIS A 37 11.91 1.63 2.22
N CYS A 38 11.41 2.84 1.94
CA CYS A 38 11.88 3.62 0.79
C CYS A 38 13.39 3.84 0.85
N LEU A 39 13.90 4.34 1.99
CA LEU A 39 15.31 4.62 2.19
C LEU A 39 16.17 3.36 2.06
N ALA A 40 15.75 2.24 2.66
CA ALA A 40 16.45 0.96 2.58
C ALA A 40 16.52 0.41 1.14
N LEU A 41 15.55 0.76 0.29
CA LEU A 41 15.52 0.40 -1.13
C LEU A 41 16.23 1.42 -2.04
N GLY A 42 16.86 2.46 -1.47
CA GLY A 42 17.49 3.53 -2.23
C GLY A 42 16.48 4.40 -3.00
N LEU A 43 15.25 4.51 -2.49
CA LEU A 43 14.16 5.28 -3.08
C LEU A 43 13.89 6.53 -2.25
N THR A 44 13.51 7.61 -2.93
CA THR A 44 12.98 8.81 -2.29
C THR A 44 11.47 8.85 -2.54
N PRO A 45 10.62 8.79 -1.49
CA PRO A 45 9.19 8.97 -1.65
C PRO A 45 8.90 10.41 -2.11
N HIS A 46 7.85 10.57 -2.91
CA HIS A 46 7.37 11.90 -3.30
C HIS A 46 6.61 12.56 -2.14
N LEU A 47 5.99 11.75 -1.29
CA LEU A 47 5.18 12.18 -0.17
C LEU A 47 5.40 11.25 1.03
N VAL A 48 5.58 11.82 2.21
CA VAL A 48 5.56 11.10 3.50
C VAL A 48 4.39 11.64 4.33
N ILE A 49 3.49 10.76 4.75
CA ILE A 49 2.28 11.13 5.51
C ILE A 49 2.30 10.42 6.85
N GLY A 50 2.10 11.16 7.94
CA GLY A 50 1.95 10.56 9.26
C GLY A 50 2.14 11.57 10.39
N ASP A 51 2.20 11.07 11.62
CA ASP A 51 2.61 11.87 12.78
C ASP A 51 4.14 11.90 12.97
N PHE A 52 4.87 11.06 12.22
CA PHE A 52 6.32 10.95 12.18
C PHE A 52 6.94 10.54 13.52
N ASP A 53 6.21 9.77 14.33
CA ASP A 53 6.74 9.23 15.59
C ASP A 53 7.69 8.04 15.38
N SER A 54 7.58 7.37 14.23
CA SER A 54 8.38 6.20 13.87
C SER A 54 9.57 6.52 12.98
N ILE A 55 9.82 7.80 12.66
CA ILE A 55 10.92 8.24 11.79
C ILE A 55 11.87 9.14 12.59
N ALA A 56 13.17 8.88 12.51
CA ALA A 56 14.16 9.74 13.16
C ALA A 56 14.15 11.16 12.53
N PRO A 57 14.29 12.25 13.31
CA PRO A 57 14.31 13.61 12.75
C PRO A 57 15.36 13.83 11.65
N ALA A 58 16.53 13.19 11.78
CA ALA A 58 17.58 13.27 10.77
C ALA A 58 17.17 12.64 9.42
N ASP A 59 16.37 11.56 9.46
CA ASP A 59 15.87 10.90 8.26
C ASP A 59 14.77 11.73 7.59
N LEU A 60 13.88 12.35 8.37
CA LEU A 60 12.89 13.31 7.86
C LEU A 60 13.55 14.49 7.14
N ASP A 61 14.57 15.08 7.76
CA ASP A 61 15.31 16.19 7.16
C ASP A 61 16.02 15.77 5.87
N ALA A 62 16.58 14.55 5.84
CA ALA A 62 17.22 13.99 4.65
C ALA A 62 16.22 13.76 3.53
N LEU A 63 15.04 13.21 3.84
CA LEU A 63 13.93 13.00 2.90
C LEU A 63 13.44 14.33 2.31
N GLN A 64 13.23 15.34 3.15
CA GLN A 64 12.81 16.66 2.71
C GLN A 64 13.86 17.31 1.80
N ARG A 65 15.15 17.21 2.16
CA ARG A 65 16.26 17.69 1.32
C ARG A 65 16.37 16.95 -0.01
N ALA A 66 16.00 15.67 -0.04
CA ALA A 66 15.93 14.86 -1.25
C ALA A 66 14.68 15.15 -2.10
N GLY A 67 13.79 16.05 -1.66
CA GLY A 67 12.63 16.50 -2.42
C GLY A 67 11.30 15.86 -2.03
N ALA A 68 11.25 15.06 -0.95
CA ALA A 68 10.00 14.52 -0.44
C ALA A 68 9.12 15.63 0.17
N HIS A 69 7.83 15.65 -0.16
CA HIS A 69 6.86 16.46 0.57
C HIS A 69 6.49 15.78 1.89
N LEU A 70 6.51 16.51 3.00
CA LEU A 70 6.12 16.00 4.31
C LEU A 70 4.73 16.52 4.67
N MET A 71 3.77 15.62 4.82
CA MET A 71 2.40 15.93 5.23
C MET A 71 2.16 15.40 6.65
N ARG A 72 2.30 16.30 7.62
CA ARG A 72 2.15 15.96 9.04
C ARG A 72 0.67 15.94 9.44
N HIS A 73 0.27 14.87 10.12
CA HIS A 73 -1.03 14.75 10.78
C HIS A 73 -0.85 14.60 12.30
N PRO A 74 -1.88 14.94 13.11
CA PRO A 74 -1.86 14.65 14.54
C PRO A 74 -1.78 13.14 14.81
N ALA A 75 -1.10 12.77 15.90
CA ALA A 75 -1.06 11.37 16.37
C ALA A 75 -2.45 10.87 16.80
N ARG A 76 -3.24 11.74 17.44
CA ARG A 76 -4.63 11.44 17.79
C ARG A 76 -5.56 11.82 16.64
N LYS A 77 -5.96 10.81 15.89
CA LYS A 77 -6.93 10.85 14.78
C LYS A 77 -7.62 9.50 14.68
N ASP A 78 -8.72 9.44 13.94
CA ASP A 78 -9.48 8.20 13.79
C ASP A 78 -8.93 7.31 12.66
N GLN A 79 -8.17 7.89 11.73
CA GLN A 79 -7.56 7.20 10.59
C GLN A 79 -6.14 6.71 10.88
N THR A 80 -5.78 5.58 10.29
CA THR A 80 -4.37 5.13 10.24
C THR A 80 -3.55 5.94 9.23
N ASP A 81 -2.23 5.92 9.32
CA ASP A 81 -1.38 6.61 8.33
C ASP A 81 -1.51 6.02 6.92
N LEU A 82 -1.73 4.71 6.82
CA LEU A 82 -1.99 4.06 5.53
C LEU A 82 -3.34 4.51 4.93
N GLU A 83 -4.36 4.68 5.77
CA GLU A 83 -5.66 5.21 5.35
C GLU A 83 -5.53 6.64 4.83
N LEU A 84 -4.82 7.52 5.53
CA LEU A 84 -4.53 8.87 5.06
C LEU A 84 -3.74 8.88 3.74
N ALA A 85 -2.78 7.96 3.58
CA ALA A 85 -2.03 7.81 2.34
C ALA A 85 -2.92 7.39 1.16
N LEU A 86 -3.87 6.49 1.39
CA LEU A 86 -4.85 6.08 0.39
C LEU A 86 -5.85 7.20 0.06
N GLU A 87 -6.38 7.89 1.08
CA GLU A 87 -7.27 9.05 0.89
C GLU A 87 -6.58 10.13 0.06
N THR A 88 -5.32 10.43 0.37
CA THR A 88 -4.52 11.41 -0.36
C THR A 88 -4.28 10.97 -1.79
N ALA A 89 -3.82 9.73 -2.01
CA ALA A 89 -3.56 9.20 -3.34
C ALA A 89 -4.81 9.24 -4.23
N VAL A 90 -5.93 8.74 -3.73
CA VAL A 90 -7.20 8.67 -4.49
C VAL A 90 -7.82 10.06 -4.66
N GLY A 91 -7.73 10.93 -3.65
CA GLY A 91 -8.18 12.33 -3.74
C GLY A 91 -7.42 13.13 -4.81
N GLU A 92 -6.16 12.76 -5.07
CA GLU A 92 -5.34 13.31 -6.16
C GLU A 92 -5.53 12.58 -7.50
N GLY A 93 -6.49 11.64 -7.58
CA GLY A 93 -6.90 10.95 -8.79
C GLY A 93 -6.25 9.61 -9.05
N ALA A 94 -5.51 9.03 -8.10
CA ALA A 94 -4.94 7.70 -8.27
C ALA A 94 -6.05 6.64 -8.43
N THR A 95 -6.01 5.90 -9.53
CA THR A 95 -6.94 4.80 -9.82
C THR A 95 -6.30 3.42 -9.69
N ASP A 96 -4.98 3.35 -9.56
CA ASP A 96 -4.19 2.12 -9.43
C ASP A 96 -3.13 2.30 -8.34
N VAL A 97 -3.30 1.55 -7.26
CA VAL A 97 -2.51 1.66 -6.03
C VAL A 97 -1.99 0.29 -5.60
N THR A 98 -0.68 0.19 -5.40
CA THR A 98 -0.04 -0.98 -4.80
C THR A 98 0.49 -0.61 -3.41
N ILE A 99 0.07 -1.34 -2.39
CA ILE A 99 0.56 -1.20 -1.02
C ILE A 99 1.68 -2.21 -0.81
N LEU A 100 2.86 -1.72 -0.44
CA LEU A 100 4.02 -2.51 -0.01
C LEU A 100 4.19 -2.38 1.50
N GLY A 101 4.73 -3.42 2.14
CA GLY A 101 4.90 -3.41 3.61
C GLY A 101 3.56 -3.33 4.36
N GLY A 102 2.48 -3.82 3.75
CA GLY A 102 1.14 -3.85 4.37
C GLY A 102 0.83 -5.10 5.18
N LEU A 103 1.74 -6.09 5.18
CA LEU A 103 1.54 -7.41 5.80
C LEU A 103 2.65 -7.75 6.79
N GLY A 104 2.33 -8.58 7.79
CA GLY A 104 3.29 -9.13 8.74
C GLY A 104 3.57 -8.25 9.94
N GLY A 105 4.37 -8.77 10.88
CA GLY A 105 4.62 -8.11 12.16
C GLY A 105 3.38 -8.14 13.06
N ARG A 106 2.78 -6.97 13.29
CA ARG A 106 1.59 -6.80 14.15
C ARG A 106 0.32 -7.27 13.43
N TRP A 107 -0.38 -8.24 14.02
CA TRP A 107 -1.59 -8.83 13.44
C TRP A 107 -2.76 -7.86 13.32
N ASP A 108 -2.91 -6.97 14.30
CA ASP A 108 -3.94 -5.92 14.28
C ASP A 108 -3.74 -4.97 13.09
N GLN A 109 -2.50 -4.54 12.83
CA GLN A 109 -2.18 -3.72 11.65
C GLN A 109 -2.36 -4.50 10.35
N THR A 110 -1.89 -5.75 10.29
CA THR A 110 -2.06 -6.60 9.11
C THR A 110 -3.53 -6.77 8.76
N LEU A 111 -4.38 -7.05 9.75
CA LEU A 111 -5.81 -7.22 9.55
C LEU A 111 -6.48 -5.90 9.13
N ALA A 112 -6.11 -4.77 9.75
CA ALA A 112 -6.61 -3.45 9.36
C ALA A 112 -6.25 -3.15 7.89
N ASN A 113 -5.00 -3.34 7.50
CA ASN A 113 -4.52 -3.12 6.14
C ASN A 113 -5.23 -4.03 5.12
N LEU A 114 -5.51 -5.29 5.47
CA LEU A 114 -6.25 -6.23 4.63
C LEU A 114 -7.69 -5.80 4.40
N LEU A 115 -8.34 -5.19 5.39
CA LEU A 115 -9.74 -4.76 5.30
C LEU A 115 -9.88 -3.37 4.68
N LEU A 116 -8.85 -2.54 4.74
CA LEU A 116 -8.89 -1.16 4.28
C LEU A 116 -9.30 -1.02 2.79
N PRO A 117 -8.76 -1.80 1.83
CA PRO A 117 -9.22 -1.78 0.44
C PRO A 117 -10.70 -2.15 0.22
N THR A 118 -11.38 -2.69 1.22
CA THR A 118 -12.81 -3.05 1.15
C THR A 118 -13.75 -1.87 1.43
N LEU A 119 -13.23 -0.74 1.93
CA LEU A 119 -14.04 0.44 2.23
C LEU A 119 -14.75 1.00 0.98
N PRO A 120 -16.01 1.49 1.08
CA PRO A 120 -16.79 1.89 -0.09
C PRO A 120 -16.17 3.02 -0.92
N TRP A 121 -15.47 3.96 -0.29
CA TRP A 121 -14.86 5.10 -0.98
C TRP A 121 -13.67 4.70 -1.86
N LEU A 122 -13.09 3.50 -1.64
CA LEU A 122 -12.06 2.92 -2.50
C LEU A 122 -12.63 2.09 -3.66
N ALA A 123 -13.96 1.97 -3.81
CA ALA A 123 -14.56 1.08 -4.80
C ALA A 123 -14.21 1.40 -6.26
N GLN A 124 -13.83 2.65 -6.56
CA GLN A 124 -13.45 3.09 -7.90
C GLN A 124 -11.93 2.99 -8.17
N ALA A 125 -11.12 2.72 -7.14
CA ALA A 125 -9.69 2.55 -7.27
C ALA A 125 -9.34 1.05 -7.23
N ARG A 126 -8.45 0.62 -8.12
CA ARG A 126 -7.80 -0.67 -8.00
C ARG A 126 -6.73 -0.54 -6.92
N VAL A 127 -6.93 -1.24 -5.80
CA VAL A 127 -5.95 -1.33 -4.71
C VAL A 127 -5.52 -2.79 -4.58
N GLU A 128 -4.22 -3.03 -4.55
CA GLU A 128 -3.63 -4.34 -4.25
C GLU A 128 -2.56 -4.23 -3.17
N ILE A 129 -2.36 -5.30 -2.41
CA ILE A 129 -1.28 -5.40 -1.42
C ILE A 129 -0.28 -6.42 -1.95
N ALA A 130 1.00 -6.06 -1.98
CA ALA A 130 2.06 -6.95 -2.45
C ALA A 130 3.25 -6.93 -1.49
N ASP A 131 3.98 -8.04 -1.42
CA ASP A 131 5.27 -8.12 -0.73
C ASP A 131 6.43 -8.53 -1.66
N GLY A 132 6.15 -8.71 -2.95
CA GLY A 132 7.09 -9.17 -3.96
C GLY A 132 6.99 -10.67 -4.30
N ARG A 133 6.40 -11.49 -3.43
CA ARG A 133 6.17 -12.93 -3.70
C ARG A 133 4.70 -13.32 -3.69
N GLN A 134 3.88 -12.60 -2.96
CA GLN A 134 2.42 -12.73 -2.99
C GLN A 134 1.78 -11.39 -3.30
N ILE A 135 0.59 -11.47 -3.89
CA ILE A 135 -0.24 -10.31 -4.22
C ILE A 135 -1.65 -10.62 -3.79
N ILE A 136 -2.25 -9.71 -3.03
CA ILE A 136 -3.65 -9.75 -2.61
C ILE A 136 -4.40 -8.74 -3.47
N ARG A 137 -5.43 -9.21 -4.16
CA ARG A 137 -6.30 -8.40 -5.01
C ARG A 137 -7.75 -8.53 -4.58
N TYR A 138 -8.50 -7.46 -4.77
CA TYR A 138 -9.89 -7.35 -4.35
C TYR A 138 -10.77 -7.28 -5.59
N LEU A 139 -11.72 -8.20 -5.68
CA LEU A 139 -12.75 -8.19 -6.72
C LEU A 139 -14.08 -7.81 -6.08
N ARG A 140 -14.67 -6.70 -6.53
CA ARG A 140 -16.03 -6.29 -6.13
C ARG A 140 -17.02 -6.77 -7.17
N GLY A 141 -18.08 -7.43 -6.69
CA GLY A 141 -19.13 -7.99 -7.54
C GLY A 141 -20.22 -6.97 -7.89
N PRO A 142 -20.91 -7.15 -9.04
CA PRO A 142 -20.59 -8.11 -10.11
C PRO A 142 -19.34 -7.66 -10.89
N GLY A 143 -18.42 -8.59 -11.20
CA GLY A 143 -17.16 -8.24 -11.86
C GLY A 143 -16.31 -9.45 -12.26
N GLN A 144 -15.25 -9.18 -13.02
CA GLN A 144 -14.26 -10.15 -13.45
C GLN A 144 -12.85 -9.59 -13.27
N MET A 145 -11.86 -10.45 -13.07
CA MET A 145 -10.46 -10.06 -12.93
C MET A 145 -9.58 -11.07 -13.67
N ALA A 146 -8.72 -10.57 -14.55
CA ALA A 146 -7.66 -11.37 -15.14
C ALA A 146 -6.49 -11.48 -14.14
N LEU A 147 -6.00 -12.70 -13.93
CA LEU A 147 -4.84 -13.00 -13.10
C LEU A 147 -3.73 -13.54 -13.97
N ASN A 148 -2.52 -13.02 -13.76
CA ASN A 148 -1.30 -13.52 -14.39
C ASN A 148 -0.51 -14.32 -13.34
N GLY A 149 -0.01 -15.48 -13.74
CA GLY A 149 0.81 -16.35 -12.92
C GLY A 149 1.50 -17.41 -13.77
N HIS A 150 2.27 -18.28 -13.14
CA HIS A 150 2.96 -19.40 -13.75
C HIS A 150 2.33 -20.73 -13.34
N PRO A 151 2.39 -21.77 -14.18
CA PRO A 151 1.99 -23.12 -13.76
C PRO A 151 2.72 -23.54 -12.47
N GLY A 152 1.95 -23.85 -11.43
CA GLY A 152 2.45 -24.18 -10.09
C GLY A 152 2.24 -23.10 -9.03
N ASP A 153 1.88 -21.87 -9.43
CA ASP A 153 1.51 -20.82 -8.47
C ASP A 153 0.22 -21.19 -7.70
N THR A 154 0.14 -20.75 -6.44
CA THR A 154 -1.04 -20.98 -5.60
C THR A 154 -2.04 -19.84 -5.78
N LEU A 155 -3.28 -20.17 -6.16
CA LEU A 155 -4.41 -19.23 -6.14
C LEU A 155 -5.35 -19.58 -4.99
N SER A 156 -5.67 -18.60 -4.14
CA SER A 156 -6.68 -18.71 -3.09
C SER A 156 -7.75 -17.66 -3.29
N LEU A 157 -9.02 -18.08 -3.21
CA LEU A 157 -10.17 -17.19 -3.27
C LEU A 157 -10.84 -17.17 -1.90
N ILE A 158 -10.91 -15.99 -1.28
CA ILE A 158 -11.47 -15.80 0.05
C ILE A 158 -12.66 -14.84 -0.07
N ALA A 159 -13.84 -15.31 0.32
CA ALA A 159 -15.02 -14.46 0.36
C ALA A 159 -14.92 -13.48 1.55
N LEU A 160 -15.17 -12.20 1.29
CA LEU A 160 -15.24 -11.15 2.30
C LEU A 160 -16.68 -10.65 2.44
N GLY A 161 -17.12 -10.39 3.67
CA GLY A 161 -18.47 -9.88 3.96
C GLY A 161 -19.56 -10.94 3.83
N ALA A 162 -20.64 -10.60 3.13
CA ALA A 162 -21.86 -11.43 3.07
C ALA A 162 -21.73 -12.72 2.22
N GLY A 163 -20.56 -12.97 1.63
CA GLY A 163 -20.27 -14.14 0.81
C GLY A 163 -20.05 -13.81 -0.68
N ALA A 164 -19.62 -14.82 -1.44
CA ALA A 164 -19.39 -14.74 -2.88
C ALA A 164 -20.18 -15.86 -3.58
N GLN A 165 -20.90 -15.53 -4.65
CA GLN A 165 -21.75 -16.45 -5.41
C GLN A 165 -21.44 -16.36 -6.91
N GLY A 166 -21.66 -17.44 -7.65
CA GLY A 166 -21.46 -17.46 -9.10
C GLY A 166 -20.00 -17.39 -9.56
N ILE A 167 -19.06 -17.83 -8.72
CA ILE A 167 -17.62 -17.78 -9.03
C ILE A 167 -17.26 -18.84 -10.07
N THR A 168 -16.56 -18.42 -11.12
CA THR A 168 -15.99 -19.28 -12.17
C THR A 168 -14.53 -18.89 -12.39
N THR A 169 -13.64 -19.87 -12.55
CA THR A 169 -12.19 -19.70 -12.73
C THR A 169 -11.71 -20.33 -14.03
#